data_AF-A0A4Z0B8B8-F1
#
_entry.id   AF-A0A4Z0B8B8-F1
#
_cell.length_a   1.000
_cell.length_b   1.000
_cell.length_c   1.000
_cell.angle_alpha   90.00
_cell.angle_beta   90.00
_cell.angle_gamma   90.00
#
_symmetry.space_group_name_H-M   'P 1'
#
loop_
_entity.id
_entity.type
_entity.pdbx_description
1 polymer ?
#
loop_
_entity_poly.entity_id
_entity_poly.type
_entity_poly.pdbx_seq_one_letter_code
_entity_poly.pdbx_strand_id
1 'polypeptide(L)'
;MSTVPSYLLLSRHSVYYFRIVVPDVIRPLFPQREIRRSLQTRCKREALIRGRDILAQVQGLFTQAFQGSRPSVELLRGAWEAGGKRLACWASWLRQQQLLGVAMPSPEALRETPPVAVHASIAPSSVIAKGSAQQSPGFLAVVDEQLVQQRREGVAVKSLDDKRAVAVLLTRIIGDMPIDQITRKDAHLFRETALKLPPRLYQLPDQPLEQSIAEATTTISVTTFNNYVKNLTTFFSYAVREGYCSRNPFDGLRVRIRRKVSEERSAFSAEDLKALFHTATYAPAHGGKPNQYWLPLLGLYTGARLNELCQLYTDDVVTIDGIACIHIRATRPDQKLKTPSSERLVPIHSKLLALGFLEYVTKVKEAGNERVFSELTCHKKHGYSAAPSKWFTRVREQLGFRDDSSKKDFHSFRHTLADHLKQKGIAEALVGGVLGHQAGGITFGRYGKDFRPDVLAPVIELVTLESF
;
A
#
# COMPACT_ATOMS: atom_id res chain seq x y z
N MET A 1 17.35 10.85 9.43
CA MET A 1 18.04 11.87 8.62
C MET A 1 17.92 11.48 7.15
N SER A 2 17.37 12.33 6.28
CA SER A 2 17.11 11.97 4.87
C SER A 2 18.42 11.88 4.07
N THR A 3 18.83 10.65 3.77
CA THR A 3 20.02 10.34 2.97
C THR A 3 19.93 11.03 1.61
N VAL A 4 20.92 11.85 1.30
CA VAL A 4 21.06 12.44 -0.04
C VAL A 4 21.49 11.30 -0.98
N PRO A 5 20.83 11.10 -2.13
CA PRO A 5 21.24 10.08 -3.09
C PRO A 5 22.71 10.24 -3.47
N SER A 6 23.42 9.12 -3.65
CA SER A 6 24.86 9.10 -3.95
C SER A 6 25.26 9.86 -5.21
N TYR A 7 24.31 10.06 -6.14
CA TYR A 7 24.52 10.84 -7.36
C TYR A 7 24.40 12.35 -7.17
N LEU A 8 24.10 12.84 -5.97
CA LEU A 8 24.04 14.27 -5.65
C LEU A 8 25.20 14.68 -4.74
N LEU A 9 25.91 15.72 -5.15
CA LEU A 9 27.05 16.29 -4.43
C LEU A 9 26.81 17.77 -4.16
N LEU A 10 26.96 18.21 -2.91
CA LEU A 10 26.90 19.62 -2.55
C LEU A 10 28.29 20.25 -2.71
N SER A 11 28.39 21.34 -3.47
CA SER A 11 29.65 22.08 -3.61
C SER A 11 29.93 23.01 -2.42
N ARG A 12 31.17 23.48 -2.30
CA ARG A 12 31.58 24.51 -1.32
C ARG A 12 30.78 25.82 -1.38
N HIS A 13 30.11 26.09 -2.50
CA HIS A 13 29.28 27.29 -2.71
C HIS A 13 27.78 27.01 -2.52
N SER A 14 27.42 25.92 -1.84
CA SER A 14 26.05 25.48 -1.56
C SER A 14 25.19 25.23 -2.81
N VAL A 15 25.80 25.01 -3.98
CA VAL A 15 25.13 24.60 -5.21
C VAL A 15 25.23 23.09 -5.35
N TYR A 16 24.11 22.43 -5.65
CA TYR A 16 24.06 21.00 -5.90
C TYR A 16 24.58 20.63 -7.30
N TYR A 17 25.31 19.52 -7.37
CA TYR A 17 25.83 18.89 -8.57
C TYR A 17 25.29 17.47 -8.69
N PHE A 18 25.03 17.04 -9.91
CA PHE A 18 24.91 15.64 -10.28
C PHE A 18 26.31 15.08 -10.52
N ARG A 19 26.61 13.89 -9.99
CA ARG A 19 27.87 13.18 -10.21
C ARG A 19 27.63 11.68 -10.25
N ILE A 20 28.06 11.02 -11.32
CA ILE A 20 28.07 9.55 -11.41
C ILE A 20 29.35 9.07 -12.10
N VAL A 21 29.92 7.97 -11.60
CA VAL A 21 31.13 7.36 -12.18
C VAL A 21 30.72 6.51 -13.38
N VAL A 22 31.48 6.60 -14.48
CA VAL A 22 31.28 5.74 -15.65
C VAL A 22 31.82 4.34 -15.31
N PRO A 23 31.02 3.27 -15.43
CA PRO A 23 31.44 1.89 -15.17
C PRO A 23 32.69 1.52 -15.98
N ASP A 24 33.60 0.74 -15.38
CA ASP A 24 34.89 0.37 -16.01
C ASP A 24 34.71 -0.25 -17.40
N VAL A 25 33.68 -1.10 -17.55
CA VAL A 25 33.38 -1.87 -18.77
C VAL A 25 33.07 -0.98 -19.98
N ILE A 26 32.43 0.17 -19.77
CA ILE A 26 32.04 1.10 -20.85
C ILE A 26 32.91 2.36 -20.88
N ARG A 27 33.87 2.50 -19.96
CA ARG A 27 34.75 3.66 -19.84
C ARG A 27 35.50 4.01 -21.14
N PRO A 28 35.97 3.05 -21.97
CA PRO A 28 36.62 3.38 -23.25
C PRO A 28 35.71 4.11 -24.25
N LEU A 29 34.38 4.04 -24.08
CA LEU A 29 33.39 4.66 -24.95
C LEU A 29 32.99 6.07 -24.49
N PHE A 30 33.49 6.53 -23.34
CA PHE A 30 33.23 7.86 -22.80
C PHE A 30 34.52 8.69 -22.73
N PRO A 31 34.47 10.00 -23.02
CA PRO A 31 35.62 10.88 -22.89
C PRO A 31 36.03 11.17 -21.44
N GLN A 32 35.15 10.89 -20.47
CA GLN A 32 35.32 11.26 -19.05
C GLN A 32 35.09 10.04 -18.14
N ARG A 33 35.83 9.98 -17.02
CA ARG A 33 35.70 8.91 -16.00
C ARG A 33 34.47 9.08 -15.11
N GLU A 34 33.99 10.31 -14.98
CA GLU A 34 32.77 10.65 -14.26
C GLU A 34 31.98 11.68 -15.05
N ILE A 35 30.65 11.58 -14.99
CA ILE A 35 29.75 12.58 -15.54
C ILE A 35 29.35 13.49 -14.38
N ARG A 36 29.82 14.75 -14.42
CA ARG A 36 29.57 15.75 -13.39
C ARG A 36 28.94 17.00 -13.99
N ARG A 37 27.77 17.41 -13.47
CA ARG A 37 26.99 18.55 -13.98
C ARG A 37 26.42 19.40 -12.83
N SER A 38 26.46 20.72 -12.96
CA SER A 38 25.81 21.62 -12.00
C SER A 38 24.30 21.54 -12.15
N LEU A 39 23.57 21.42 -11.05
CA LEU A 39 22.10 21.46 -11.06
C LEU A 39 21.57 22.89 -10.90
N GLN A 40 22.44 23.91 -10.83
CA GLN A 40 22.08 25.33 -10.75
C GLN A 40 21.02 25.66 -9.68
N THR A 41 21.04 24.95 -8.56
CA THR A 41 20.12 25.19 -7.43
C THR A 41 20.82 24.96 -6.10
N ARG A 42 20.42 25.75 -5.09
CA ARG A 42 20.79 25.56 -3.69
C ARG A 42 19.70 24.78 -2.91
N CYS A 43 18.55 24.54 -3.54
CA CYS A 43 17.41 23.85 -2.92
C CYS A 43 17.56 22.34 -3.07
N LYS A 44 17.61 21.62 -1.93
CA LYS A 44 17.70 20.14 -1.90
C LYS A 44 16.58 19.45 -2.69
N ARG A 45 15.35 19.95 -2.57
CA ARG A 45 14.18 19.37 -3.25
C ARG A 45 14.26 19.54 -4.77
N GLU A 46 14.70 20.70 -5.22
CA GLU A 46 14.89 20.98 -6.65
C GLU A 46 16.07 20.19 -7.22
N ALA A 47 17.16 20.06 -6.46
CA ALA A 47 18.31 19.23 -6.83
C ALA A 47 17.92 17.76 -7.00
N LEU A 48 17.05 17.22 -6.13
CA LEU A 48 16.53 15.85 -6.26
C LEU A 48 15.73 15.64 -7.55
N ILE A 49 14.96 16.63 -7.98
CA ILE A 49 14.16 16.55 -9.21
C ILE A 49 15.08 16.63 -10.42
N ARG A 50 15.92 17.68 -10.49
CA ARG A 50 16.86 17.91 -11.60
C ARG A 50 17.86 16.75 -11.73
N GLY A 51 18.35 16.22 -10.62
CA GLY A 51 19.28 15.08 -10.60
C GLY A 51 18.68 13.77 -11.12
N ARG A 52 17.36 13.54 -10.93
CA ARG A 52 16.69 12.34 -11.44
C ARG A 52 16.48 12.38 -12.95
N ASP A 53 16.19 13.56 -13.50
CA ASP A 53 16.08 13.75 -14.95
C ASP A 53 17.42 13.41 -15.64
N ILE A 54 18.53 14.00 -15.17
CA ILE A 54 19.86 13.67 -15.68
C ILE A 54 20.21 12.19 -15.45
N LEU A 55 19.83 11.60 -14.31
CA LEU A 55 20.09 10.18 -14.05
C LEU A 55 19.46 9.28 -15.11
N ALA A 56 18.20 9.54 -15.48
CA ALA A 56 17.49 8.77 -16.50
C ALA A 56 18.16 8.88 -17.87
N GLN A 57 18.59 10.10 -18.25
CA GLN A 57 19.32 10.33 -19.50
C GLN A 57 20.67 9.60 -19.51
N VAL A 58 21.43 9.67 -18.41
CA VAL A 58 22.72 8.96 -18.28
C VAL A 58 22.54 7.45 -18.33
N GLN A 59 21.49 6.90 -17.72
CA GLN A 59 21.17 5.47 -17.82
C GLN A 59 20.85 5.06 -19.27
N GLY A 60 20.19 5.92 -20.05
CA GLY A 60 20.03 5.74 -21.49
C GLY A 60 21.37 5.69 -22.23
N LEU A 61 22.28 6.62 -21.95
CA LEU A 61 23.63 6.64 -22.54
C LEU A 61 24.45 5.40 -22.16
N PHE A 62 24.35 4.94 -20.91
CA PHE A 62 25.02 3.71 -20.48
C PHE A 62 24.47 2.50 -21.22
N THR A 63 23.15 2.40 -21.38
CA THR A 63 22.53 1.32 -22.16
C THR A 63 23.04 1.31 -23.61
N GLN A 64 23.13 2.47 -24.26
CA GLN A 64 23.70 2.59 -25.60
C GLN A 64 25.17 2.16 -25.66
N ALA A 65 25.96 2.54 -24.66
CA ALA A 65 27.37 2.13 -24.55
C ALA A 65 27.53 0.61 -24.32
N PHE A 66 26.67 0.01 -23.51
CA PHE A 66 26.63 -1.44 -23.34
C PHE A 66 26.24 -2.18 -24.64
N GLN A 67 25.51 -1.51 -25.54
CA GLN A 67 25.18 -1.99 -26.88
C GLN A 67 26.28 -1.67 -27.92
N GLY A 68 27.44 -1.18 -27.49
CA GLY A 68 28.60 -0.92 -28.36
C GLY A 68 28.57 0.41 -29.12
N SER A 69 27.55 1.26 -28.90
CA SER A 69 27.49 2.60 -29.48
C SER A 69 28.32 3.60 -28.66
N ARG A 70 28.93 4.61 -29.29
CA ARG A 70 29.59 5.71 -28.57
C ARG A 70 28.56 6.81 -28.24
N PRO A 71 28.09 6.93 -26.99
CA PRO A 71 27.09 7.94 -26.64
C PRO A 71 27.69 9.35 -26.58
N SER A 72 26.94 10.35 -27.05
CA SER A 72 27.32 11.75 -26.89
C SER A 72 26.83 12.32 -25.55
N VAL A 73 27.77 12.64 -24.66
CA VAL A 73 27.50 13.26 -23.34
C VAL A 73 27.00 14.71 -23.48
N GLU A 74 27.16 15.32 -24.66
CA GLU A 74 26.66 16.68 -24.96
C GLU A 74 25.13 16.74 -25.05
N LEU A 75 24.48 15.59 -25.28
CA LEU A 75 23.01 15.47 -25.30
C LEU A 75 22.39 15.51 -23.91
N LEU A 76 23.18 15.41 -22.83
CA LEU A 76 22.69 15.57 -21.48
C LEU A 76 22.27 17.02 -21.27
N ARG A 77 20.96 17.26 -21.38
CA ARG A 77 20.34 18.55 -21.14
C ARG A 77 19.19 18.38 -20.16
N GLY A 78 19.19 19.23 -19.14
CA GLY A 78 18.03 19.32 -18.26
C GLY A 78 16.90 20.08 -18.96
N ALA A 79 15.66 19.73 -18.66
CA ALA A 79 14.49 20.50 -19.10
C ALA A 79 14.55 22.00 -18.71
N TRP A 80 15.37 22.36 -17.71
CA TRP A 80 15.62 23.73 -17.25
C TRP A 80 16.68 24.50 -18.05
N GLU A 81 17.39 23.84 -18.99
CA GLU A 81 18.45 24.47 -19.80
C GLU A 81 17.91 24.98 -21.15
N ALA A 82 16.73 24.51 -21.59
CA ALA A 82 16.08 24.96 -22.80
C ALA A 82 15.31 26.28 -22.56
N GLY A 83 16.02 27.42 -22.65
CA GLY A 83 15.39 28.74 -22.81
C GLY A 83 15.67 29.76 -21.70
N GLY A 84 16.89 30.30 -21.66
CA GLY A 84 17.24 31.74 -21.61
C GLY A 84 16.66 32.72 -20.59
N LYS A 85 15.62 32.41 -19.80
CA LYS A 85 15.12 33.25 -18.70
C LYS A 85 15.16 32.40 -17.45
N ARG A 86 15.66 32.95 -16.33
CA ARG A 86 15.39 32.40 -14.98
C ARG A 86 13.87 32.26 -14.87
N LEU A 87 13.35 31.07 -15.15
CA LEU A 87 11.93 30.80 -15.12
C LEU A 87 11.47 30.99 -13.68
N ALA A 88 10.78 32.09 -13.46
CA ALA A 88 10.02 32.32 -12.25
C ALA A 88 9.04 31.15 -12.12
N CYS A 89 9.34 30.28 -11.14
CA CYS A 89 8.50 29.17 -10.71
C CYS A 89 8.37 27.99 -11.69
N TRP A 90 8.87 26.84 -11.25
CA TRP A 90 8.66 25.49 -11.81
C TRP A 90 7.17 25.16 -12.13
N ALA A 91 6.22 25.79 -11.45
CA ALA A 91 4.78 25.61 -11.72
C ALA A 91 4.34 26.19 -13.08
N SER A 92 5.05 27.16 -13.65
CA SER A 92 4.74 27.69 -14.98
C SER A 92 5.26 26.77 -16.10
N TRP A 93 6.40 26.10 -15.90
CA TRP A 93 6.92 25.12 -16.84
C TRP A 93 6.03 23.87 -16.95
N LEU A 94 5.52 23.36 -15.81
CA LEU A 94 4.58 22.22 -15.78
C LEU A 94 3.28 22.47 -16.54
N ARG A 95 2.79 23.72 -16.53
CA ARG A 95 1.60 24.12 -17.31
C ARG A 95 1.86 24.14 -18.82
N GLN A 96 3.09 24.37 -19.24
CA GLN A 96 3.46 24.46 -20.66
C GLN A 96 3.63 23.07 -21.30
N GLN A 97 4.06 22.05 -20.54
CA GLN A 97 4.14 20.67 -21.04
C GLN A 97 2.77 19.98 -21.23
N GLN A 98 1.69 20.47 -20.63
CA GLN A 98 0.34 19.93 -20.87
C GLN A 98 -0.22 20.24 -22.27
N LEU A 99 0.43 21.13 -23.05
CA LEU A 99 -0.10 21.63 -24.33
C LEU A 99 0.49 20.99 -25.60
N LEU A 100 1.52 20.16 -25.51
CA LEU A 100 2.12 19.50 -26.69
C LEU A 100 1.99 17.98 -26.58
N GLY A 101 0.83 17.48 -26.98
CA GLY A 101 0.66 16.07 -27.34
C GLY A 101 1.42 15.78 -28.63
N VAL A 102 2.35 14.82 -28.60
CA VAL A 102 2.95 14.26 -29.82
C VAL A 102 2.99 12.75 -29.71
N ALA A 103 2.45 12.13 -30.75
CA ALA A 103 2.27 10.71 -30.99
C ALA A 103 3.58 9.92 -31.07
N MET A 104 3.52 8.65 -30.68
CA MET A 104 4.60 7.67 -30.84
C MET A 104 4.45 6.94 -32.19
N PRO A 105 5.50 6.79 -33.01
CA PRO A 105 5.48 5.83 -34.10
C PRO A 105 5.94 4.43 -33.67
N SER A 106 5.32 3.42 -34.30
CA SER A 106 5.54 1.98 -34.18
C SER A 106 6.91 1.53 -34.73
N PRO A 107 7.54 0.46 -34.20
CA PRO A 107 8.78 -0.07 -34.74
C PRO A 107 8.50 -1.20 -35.76
N GLU A 108 8.84 -0.96 -37.03
CA GLU A 108 9.04 -2.02 -38.02
C GLU A 108 10.45 -1.96 -38.62
N ALA A 109 10.98 -3.15 -38.86
CA ALA A 109 12.19 -3.51 -39.59
C ALA A 109 13.55 -3.17 -38.96
N LEU A 110 14.32 -4.21 -38.63
CA LEU A 110 15.65 -4.42 -39.23
C LEU A 110 16.08 -5.88 -39.03
N ARG A 111 16.80 -6.36 -40.05
CA ARG A 111 17.01 -7.74 -40.48
C ARG A 111 18.17 -8.44 -39.76
N GLU A 112 18.16 -9.75 -39.93
CA GLU A 112 19.10 -10.81 -39.56
C GLU A 112 20.59 -10.52 -39.79
N THR A 113 21.45 -11.04 -38.90
CA THR A 113 22.81 -11.55 -39.21
C THR A 113 23.24 -12.64 -38.17
N PRO A 114 24.16 -13.56 -38.54
CA PRO A 114 24.29 -14.92 -37.95
C PRO A 114 25.26 -15.00 -36.75
N PRO A 115 25.36 -16.15 -36.03
CA PRO A 115 26.05 -16.22 -34.76
C PRO A 115 27.57 -16.44 -34.94
N VAL A 116 28.38 -15.65 -34.24
CA VAL A 116 29.81 -15.93 -34.06
C VAL A 116 30.01 -16.52 -32.66
N ALA A 117 30.50 -17.76 -32.63
CA ALA A 117 30.92 -18.44 -31.42
C ALA A 117 32.20 -17.80 -30.86
N VAL A 118 32.22 -17.56 -29.54
CA VAL A 118 33.43 -17.18 -28.81
C VAL A 118 33.64 -18.17 -27.68
N HIS A 119 34.70 -18.97 -27.79
CA HIS A 119 35.21 -19.80 -26.72
C HIS A 119 35.73 -18.91 -25.58
N ALA A 120 35.16 -19.07 -24.38
CA ALA A 120 35.68 -18.49 -23.16
C ALA A 120 36.42 -19.57 -22.36
N SER A 121 37.75 -19.47 -22.30
CA SER A 121 38.55 -20.09 -21.24
C SER A 121 38.75 -19.05 -20.15
N ILE A 122 38.17 -19.28 -18.97
CA ILE A 122 38.40 -18.48 -17.77
C ILE A 122 39.00 -19.41 -16.72
N ALA A 123 40.27 -19.18 -16.39
CA ALA A 123 40.87 -19.71 -15.16
C ALA A 123 40.36 -18.91 -13.95
N PRO A 124 40.07 -19.56 -12.80
CA PRO A 124 39.53 -18.87 -11.64
C PRO A 124 40.64 -18.11 -10.91
N SER A 125 40.46 -16.80 -10.74
CA SER A 125 41.28 -16.01 -9.83
C SER A 125 40.85 -16.29 -8.38
N SER A 126 41.83 -16.69 -7.59
CA SER A 126 41.73 -17.10 -6.19
C SER A 126 41.20 -15.98 -5.29
N VAL A 127 40.19 -16.33 -4.51
CA VAL A 127 39.65 -15.52 -3.42
C VAL A 127 40.65 -15.53 -2.27
N ILE A 128 41.09 -14.34 -1.84
CA ILE A 128 41.81 -14.15 -0.59
C ILE A 128 40.84 -14.42 0.55
N ALA A 129 41.01 -15.57 1.20
CA ALA A 129 40.37 -15.90 2.46
C ALA A 129 41.10 -15.17 3.61
N LYS A 130 40.34 -14.46 4.45
CA LYS A 130 40.58 -14.34 5.90
C LYS A 130 39.40 -13.65 6.59
N GLY A 131 38.77 -14.36 7.51
CA GLY A 131 37.79 -13.86 8.48
C GLY A 131 36.94 -15.00 9.02
N SER A 132 37.08 -15.32 10.30
CA SER A 132 36.40 -16.39 11.05
C SER A 132 34.92 -16.56 10.70
N ALA A 133 34.47 -17.81 10.52
CA ALA A 133 33.06 -18.16 10.36
C ALA A 133 32.27 -17.84 11.63
N GLN A 134 31.82 -16.59 11.75
CA GLN A 134 30.86 -16.21 12.76
C GLN A 134 29.54 -16.84 12.32
N GLN A 135 29.08 -17.86 13.07
CA GLN A 135 27.81 -18.54 12.79
C GLN A 135 26.70 -17.49 12.73
N SER A 136 25.92 -17.50 11.66
CA SER A 136 24.81 -16.56 11.52
C SER A 136 23.82 -16.74 12.66
N PRO A 137 23.15 -15.67 13.14
CA PRO A 137 22.19 -15.79 14.23
C PRO A 137 21.02 -16.72 13.86
N GLY A 138 20.37 -17.26 14.90
CA GLY A 138 19.10 -18.00 14.73
C GLY A 138 18.03 -17.15 14.06
N PHE A 139 17.14 -17.80 13.31
CA PHE A 139 16.09 -17.11 12.54
C PHE A 139 15.22 -16.21 13.41
N LEU A 140 14.79 -16.66 14.60
CA LEU A 140 13.96 -15.83 15.49
C LEU A 140 14.71 -14.60 16.01
N ALA A 141 16.03 -14.69 16.21
CA ALA A 141 16.83 -13.55 16.65
C ALA A 141 16.82 -12.43 15.59
N VAL A 142 17.01 -12.79 14.31
CA VAL A 142 16.96 -11.84 13.19
C VAL A 142 15.56 -11.28 12.98
N VAL A 143 14.52 -12.10 13.15
CA VAL A 143 13.12 -11.65 13.13
C VAL A 143 12.87 -10.61 14.21
N ASP A 144 13.33 -10.85 15.43
CA ASP A 144 13.10 -9.97 16.57
C ASP A 144 13.80 -8.63 16.41
N GLU A 145 15.04 -8.64 15.89
CA GLU A 145 15.74 -7.43 15.48
C GLU A 145 14.92 -6.62 14.47
N GLN A 146 14.44 -7.26 13.39
CA GLN A 146 13.63 -6.59 12.38
C GLN A 146 12.32 -6.04 12.95
N LEU A 147 11.65 -6.78 13.83
CA LEU A 147 10.39 -6.34 14.44
C LEU A 147 10.60 -5.15 15.39
N VAL A 148 11.72 -5.10 16.12
CA VAL A 148 12.11 -3.92 16.92
C VAL A 148 12.34 -2.71 16.02
N GLN A 149 13.04 -2.88 14.89
CA GLN A 149 13.23 -1.81 13.92
C GLN A 149 11.89 -1.31 13.36
N GLN A 150 11.03 -2.21 12.89
CA GLN A 150 9.72 -1.84 12.35
C GLN A 150 8.82 -1.15 13.39
N ARG A 151 8.93 -1.54 14.67
CA ARG A 151 8.24 -0.84 15.76
C ARG A 151 8.70 0.62 15.87
N ARG A 152 10.01 0.87 15.78
CA ARG A 152 10.58 2.24 15.78
C ARG A 152 10.15 3.04 14.54
N GLU A 153 9.92 2.37 13.42
CA GLU A 153 9.38 2.96 12.19
C GLU A 153 7.85 3.19 12.24
N GLY A 154 7.20 2.91 13.37
CA GLY A 154 5.78 3.19 13.58
C GLY A 154 4.83 2.09 13.08
N VAL A 155 5.33 0.89 12.77
CA VAL A 155 4.47 -0.24 12.39
C VAL A 155 3.57 -0.64 13.56
N ALA A 156 2.28 -0.85 13.26
CA ALA A 156 1.27 -1.20 14.24
C ALA A 156 1.61 -2.47 15.03
N VAL A 157 1.42 -2.45 16.36
CA VAL A 157 1.65 -3.61 17.25
C VAL A 157 0.96 -4.87 16.74
N LYS A 158 -0.32 -4.79 16.35
CA LYS A 158 -1.05 -5.92 15.75
C LYS A 158 -0.32 -6.52 14.54
N SER A 159 0.21 -5.67 13.65
CA SER A 159 0.93 -6.15 12.47
C SER A 159 2.26 -6.81 12.83
N LEU A 160 2.91 -6.38 13.91
CA LEU A 160 4.12 -7.01 14.41
C LEU A 160 3.81 -8.37 15.04
N ASP A 161 2.74 -8.46 15.84
CA ASP A 161 2.24 -9.71 16.43
C ASP A 161 1.92 -10.73 15.32
N ASP A 162 1.18 -10.30 14.29
CA ASP A 162 0.81 -11.17 13.14
C ASP A 162 2.05 -11.67 12.39
N LYS A 163 3.08 -10.82 12.24
CA LYS A 163 4.36 -11.20 11.60
C LYS A 163 5.15 -12.18 12.46
N ARG A 164 5.25 -11.92 13.77
CA ARG A 164 5.94 -12.80 14.73
C ARG A 164 5.28 -14.18 14.79
N ALA A 165 3.95 -14.24 14.79
CA ALA A 165 3.22 -15.50 14.81
C ALA A 165 3.58 -16.41 13.63
N VAL A 166 3.79 -15.83 12.44
CA VAL A 166 4.23 -16.59 11.25
C VAL A 166 5.67 -17.08 11.40
N ALA A 167 6.56 -16.27 11.97
CA ALA A 167 7.95 -16.68 12.22
C ALA A 167 8.03 -17.83 13.23
N VAL A 168 7.27 -17.75 14.33
CA VAL A 168 7.16 -18.83 15.32
C VAL A 168 6.56 -20.09 14.71
N LEU A 169 5.59 -19.96 13.79
CA LEU A 169 5.05 -21.10 13.07
C LEU A 169 6.12 -21.78 12.20
N LEU A 170 6.98 -21.01 11.52
CA LEU A 170 8.08 -21.58 10.76
C LEU A 170 9.02 -22.38 11.66
N THR A 171 9.45 -21.82 12.80
CA THR A 171 10.35 -22.52 13.72
C THR A 171 9.70 -23.73 14.39
N ARG A 172 8.37 -23.75 14.55
CA ARG A 172 7.66 -24.95 15.00
C ARG A 172 7.72 -26.09 13.98
N ILE A 173 7.85 -25.78 12.69
CA ILE A 173 7.88 -26.78 11.61
C ILE A 173 9.31 -27.25 11.32
N ILE A 174 10.28 -26.34 11.26
CA ILE A 174 11.65 -26.66 10.83
C ILE A 174 12.70 -26.56 11.96
N GLY A 175 12.31 -26.09 13.15
CA GLY A 175 13.24 -25.71 14.21
C GLY A 175 13.76 -24.28 14.09
N ASP A 176 14.30 -23.72 15.18
CA ASP A 176 15.02 -22.45 15.12
C ASP A 176 16.50 -22.72 14.83
N MET A 177 16.86 -22.66 13.56
CA MET A 177 18.23 -22.85 13.07
C MET A 177 18.85 -21.53 12.61
N PRO A 178 20.18 -21.45 12.45
CA PRO A 178 20.84 -20.31 11.84
C PRO A 178 20.18 -19.91 10.52
N ILE A 179 19.94 -18.62 10.33
CA ILE A 179 19.12 -18.14 9.20
C ILE A 179 19.75 -18.43 7.82
N ASP A 180 21.08 -18.55 7.76
CA ASP A 180 21.84 -18.94 6.57
C ASP A 180 21.74 -20.43 6.22
N GLN A 181 21.35 -21.27 7.18
CA GLN A 181 21.13 -22.70 6.98
C GLN A 181 19.71 -23.03 6.51
N ILE A 182 18.76 -22.08 6.59
CA ILE A 182 17.41 -22.30 6.09
C ILE A 182 17.40 -22.30 4.56
N THR A 183 17.09 -23.46 3.98
CA THR A 183 17.18 -23.71 2.55
C THR A 183 15.81 -23.66 1.87
N ARG A 184 15.83 -23.82 0.54
CA ARG A 184 14.61 -24.00 -0.26
C ARG A 184 13.83 -25.25 0.13
N LYS A 185 14.50 -26.32 0.58
CA LYS A 185 13.83 -27.55 1.03
C LYS A 185 12.98 -27.29 2.27
N ASP A 186 13.49 -26.52 3.21
CA ASP A 186 12.78 -26.14 4.43
C ASP A 186 11.55 -25.26 4.12
N ALA A 187 11.68 -24.36 3.15
CA ALA A 187 10.55 -23.59 2.65
C ALA A 187 9.47 -24.47 1.98
N HIS A 188 9.87 -25.53 1.25
CA HIS A 188 8.93 -26.51 0.71
C HIS A 188 8.26 -27.33 1.82
N LEU A 189 8.99 -27.77 2.83
CA LEU A 189 8.43 -28.43 4.02
C LEU A 189 7.41 -27.53 4.72
N PHE A 190 7.75 -26.26 4.94
CA PHE A 190 6.80 -25.27 5.47
C PHE A 190 5.54 -25.17 4.61
N ARG A 191 5.67 -25.13 3.28
CA ARG A 191 4.52 -25.07 2.37
C ARG A 191 3.61 -26.29 2.51
N GLU A 192 4.18 -27.49 2.50
CA GLU A 192 3.42 -28.74 2.57
C GLU A 192 2.71 -28.92 3.91
N THR A 193 3.34 -28.52 5.00
CA THR A 193 2.76 -28.57 6.34
C THR A 193 1.73 -27.47 6.54
N ALA A 194 2.07 -26.21 6.21
CA ALA A 194 1.19 -25.06 6.49
C ALA A 194 -0.15 -25.15 5.77
N LEU A 195 -0.19 -25.64 4.52
CA LEU A 195 -1.43 -25.81 3.76
C LEU A 195 -2.38 -26.87 4.34
N LYS A 196 -1.88 -27.75 5.21
CA LYS A 196 -2.67 -28.77 5.91
C LYS A 196 -3.13 -28.33 7.30
N LEU A 197 -2.62 -27.19 7.80
CA LEU A 197 -2.96 -26.72 9.14
C LEU A 197 -4.41 -26.22 9.22
N PRO A 198 -5.07 -26.42 10.38
CA PRO A 198 -6.37 -25.83 10.64
C PRO A 198 -6.28 -24.29 10.73
N PRO A 199 -7.36 -23.56 10.38
CA PRO A 199 -7.43 -22.13 10.62
C PRO A 199 -7.40 -21.82 12.11
N ARG A 200 -6.87 -20.64 12.47
CA ARG A 200 -6.83 -20.13 13.86
C ARG A 200 -6.16 -21.10 14.85
N LEU A 201 -5.03 -21.70 14.43
CA LEU A 201 -4.21 -22.59 15.26
C LEU A 201 -3.97 -22.09 16.70
N TYR A 202 -3.84 -20.77 16.91
CA TYR A 202 -3.67 -20.17 18.25
C TYR A 202 -4.85 -20.37 19.22
N GLN A 203 -6.02 -20.81 18.72
CA GLN A 203 -7.20 -21.14 19.53
C GLN A 203 -7.25 -22.63 19.92
N LEU A 204 -6.40 -23.45 19.33
CA LEU A 204 -6.31 -24.87 19.64
C LEU A 204 -5.37 -25.10 20.83
N PRO A 205 -5.51 -26.23 21.55
CA PRO A 205 -4.55 -26.64 22.57
C PRO A 205 -3.12 -26.66 22.03
N ASP A 206 -2.15 -26.43 22.91
CA ASP A 206 -0.74 -26.53 22.52
C ASP A 206 -0.34 -28.00 22.40
N GLN A 207 -0.49 -28.53 21.18
CA GLN A 207 -0.26 -29.93 20.83
C GLN A 207 0.60 -30.05 19.57
N PRO A 208 1.21 -31.21 19.27
CA PRO A 208 2.00 -31.38 18.06
C PRO A 208 1.23 -30.98 16.79
N LEU A 209 1.94 -30.44 15.79
CA LEU A 209 1.30 -29.96 14.56
C LEU A 209 0.65 -31.11 13.79
N GLU A 210 1.23 -32.29 13.87
CA GLU A 210 0.75 -33.54 13.27
C GLU A 210 -0.64 -33.88 13.80
N GLN A 211 -0.84 -33.77 15.11
CA GLN A 211 -2.14 -33.99 15.75
C GLN A 211 -3.15 -32.92 15.33
N SER A 212 -2.74 -31.65 15.32
CA SER A 212 -3.61 -30.55 14.86
C SER A 212 -4.03 -30.70 13.40
N ILE A 213 -3.18 -31.29 12.55
CA ILE A 213 -3.49 -31.59 11.15
C ILE A 213 -4.46 -32.78 11.06
N ALA A 214 -4.24 -33.84 11.86
CA ALA A 214 -5.11 -35.02 11.87
C ALA A 214 -6.54 -34.70 12.33
N GLU A 215 -6.69 -33.79 13.29
CA GLU A 215 -7.98 -33.34 13.83
C GLU A 215 -8.65 -32.23 12.99
N ALA A 216 -7.97 -31.70 11.97
CA ALA A 216 -8.45 -30.56 11.21
C ALA A 216 -9.66 -30.92 10.33
N THR A 217 -10.81 -30.31 10.60
CA THR A 217 -12.00 -30.39 9.73
C THR A 217 -11.89 -29.54 8.48
N THR A 218 -11.15 -28.42 8.58
CA THR A 218 -10.90 -27.48 7.48
C THR A 218 -9.47 -26.97 7.57
N THR A 219 -8.91 -26.52 6.46
CA THR A 219 -7.54 -26.01 6.40
C THR A 219 -7.48 -24.51 6.13
N ILE A 220 -6.30 -23.91 6.30
CA ILE A 220 -6.10 -22.50 5.97
C ILE A 220 -6.39 -22.20 4.49
N SER A 221 -6.91 -21.00 4.23
CA SER A 221 -7.08 -20.54 2.84
C SER A 221 -5.75 -20.29 2.14
N VAL A 222 -5.75 -20.37 0.80
CA VAL A 222 -4.58 -20.00 -0.04
C VAL A 222 -4.15 -18.56 0.23
N THR A 223 -5.09 -17.65 0.48
CA THR A 223 -4.80 -16.25 0.82
C THR A 223 -4.06 -16.14 2.16
N THR A 224 -4.47 -16.92 3.16
CA THR A 224 -3.75 -17.02 4.45
C THR A 224 -2.33 -17.53 4.24
N PHE A 225 -2.16 -18.61 3.47
CA PHE A 225 -0.84 -19.15 3.14
C PHE A 225 0.04 -18.12 2.41
N ASN A 226 -0.50 -17.41 1.41
CA ASN A 226 0.25 -16.38 0.69
C ASN A 226 0.65 -15.20 1.58
N ASN A 227 -0.15 -14.89 2.61
CA ASN A 227 0.24 -13.91 3.63
C ASN A 227 1.39 -14.42 4.52
N TYR A 228 1.41 -15.71 4.86
CA TYR A 228 2.55 -16.31 5.55
C TYR A 228 3.82 -16.19 4.71
N VAL A 229 3.77 -16.63 3.45
CA VAL A 229 4.90 -16.51 2.51
C VAL A 229 5.33 -15.04 2.39
N LYS A 230 4.40 -14.09 2.26
CA LYS A 230 4.74 -12.65 2.22
C LYS A 230 5.53 -12.19 3.44
N ASN A 231 5.11 -12.58 4.64
CA ASN A 231 5.82 -12.21 5.88
C ASN A 231 7.21 -12.85 5.92
N LEU A 232 7.31 -14.15 5.62
CA LEU A 232 8.59 -14.88 5.58
C LEU A 232 9.55 -14.31 4.54
N THR A 233 9.07 -14.04 3.31
CA THR A 233 9.85 -13.33 2.28
C THR A 233 10.37 -11.99 2.82
N THR A 234 9.58 -11.25 3.60
CA THR A 234 10.00 -9.95 4.17
C THR A 234 11.13 -10.10 5.19
N PHE A 235 11.09 -11.14 6.03
CA PHE A 235 12.17 -11.45 7.00
C PHE A 235 13.46 -11.84 6.27
N PHE A 236 13.38 -12.73 5.29
CA PHE A 236 14.56 -13.17 4.55
C PHE A 236 15.12 -12.09 3.61
N SER A 237 14.29 -11.20 3.04
CA SER A 237 14.79 -10.06 2.27
C SER A 237 15.52 -9.04 3.15
N TYR A 238 15.11 -8.90 4.41
CA TYR A 238 15.88 -8.14 5.39
C TYR A 238 17.20 -8.85 5.70
N ALA A 239 17.16 -10.14 6.00
CA ALA A 239 18.35 -10.93 6.29
C ALA A 239 19.40 -10.88 5.17
N VAL A 240 18.97 -10.96 3.90
CA VAL A 240 19.87 -10.81 2.75
C VAL A 240 20.51 -9.42 2.69
N ARG A 241 19.73 -8.37 2.95
CA ARG A 241 20.22 -6.99 2.90
C ARG A 241 21.22 -6.68 4.01
N GLU A 242 20.99 -7.21 5.20
CA GLU A 242 21.90 -7.03 6.35
C GLU A 242 23.08 -8.03 6.31
N GLY A 243 23.14 -8.92 5.32
CA GLY A 243 24.25 -9.85 5.12
C GLY A 243 24.19 -11.13 5.96
N TYR A 244 23.06 -11.40 6.62
CA TYR A 244 22.86 -12.62 7.42
C TYR A 244 22.68 -13.88 6.59
N CYS A 245 22.23 -13.77 5.34
CA CYS A 245 22.17 -14.90 4.41
C CYS A 245 22.32 -14.43 2.96
N SER A 246 22.62 -15.34 2.04
CA SER A 246 22.89 -14.99 0.64
C SER A 246 21.63 -14.97 -0.25
N ARG A 247 20.55 -15.65 0.16
CA ARG A 247 19.36 -15.86 -0.67
C ARG A 247 18.09 -15.94 0.19
N ASN A 248 16.95 -15.67 -0.45
CA ASN A 248 15.64 -15.80 0.16
C ASN A 248 14.98 -17.13 -0.23
N PRO A 249 14.82 -18.10 0.69
CA PRO A 249 14.25 -19.41 0.37
C PRO A 249 12.75 -19.36 0.04
N PHE A 250 12.03 -18.33 0.51
CA PHE A 250 10.60 -18.14 0.30
C PHE A 250 10.25 -17.36 -0.97
N ASP A 251 11.24 -16.89 -1.73
CA ASP A 251 10.99 -16.15 -2.97
C ASP A 251 10.24 -17.01 -4.00
N GLY A 252 9.19 -16.46 -4.60
CA GLY A 252 8.35 -17.17 -5.57
C GLY A 252 7.51 -18.34 -5.01
N LEU A 253 7.39 -18.52 -3.68
CA LEU A 253 6.65 -19.66 -3.09
C LEU A 253 5.13 -19.46 -3.00
N ARG A 254 4.62 -18.27 -3.38
CA ARG A 254 3.18 -17.99 -3.34
C ARG A 254 2.42 -18.90 -4.29
N VAL A 255 1.28 -19.41 -3.82
CA VAL A 255 0.39 -20.23 -4.63
C VAL A 255 -0.53 -19.32 -5.44
N ARG A 256 -0.60 -19.58 -6.75
CA ARG A 256 -1.48 -18.82 -7.65
C ARG A 256 -2.95 -19.12 -7.31
N ILE A 257 -3.70 -18.07 -7.04
CA ILE A 257 -5.17 -18.14 -6.86
C ILE A 257 -5.79 -18.04 -8.27
N ARG A 258 -6.60 -19.04 -8.67
CA ARG A 258 -7.28 -19.07 -9.98
C ARG A 258 -8.66 -18.39 -9.97
N ARG A 259 -9.09 -17.84 -8.84
CA ARG A 259 -10.35 -17.09 -8.70
C ARG A 259 -10.14 -15.62 -9.04
N LYS A 260 -11.15 -14.94 -9.59
CA LYS A 260 -11.07 -13.50 -9.82
C LYS A 260 -11.09 -12.78 -8.47
N VAL A 261 -10.29 -11.71 -8.31
CA VAL A 261 -10.32 -10.87 -7.10
C VAL A 261 -11.73 -10.29 -6.84
N SER A 262 -12.51 -10.08 -7.91
CA SER A 262 -13.92 -9.67 -7.82
C SER A 262 -14.84 -10.69 -7.12
N GLU A 263 -14.41 -11.94 -6.98
CA GLU A 263 -15.17 -13.01 -6.31
C GLU A 263 -14.79 -13.15 -4.82
N GLU A 264 -13.76 -12.42 -4.33
CA GLU A 264 -13.27 -12.55 -2.94
C GLU A 264 -14.14 -11.81 -1.92
N ARG A 265 -14.88 -10.77 -2.34
CA ARG A 265 -15.84 -10.01 -1.51
C ARG A 265 -16.99 -9.51 -2.37
N SER A 266 -18.21 -9.88 -1.98
CA SER A 266 -19.41 -9.55 -2.74
C SER A 266 -19.93 -8.18 -2.30
N ALA A 267 -20.17 -7.28 -3.26
CA ALA A 267 -21.03 -6.12 -3.02
C ALA A 267 -22.41 -6.58 -2.51
N PHE A 268 -23.06 -5.74 -1.71
CA PHE A 268 -24.47 -5.90 -1.40
C PHE A 268 -25.33 -5.70 -2.66
N SER A 269 -26.24 -6.63 -2.92
CA SER A 269 -27.33 -6.47 -3.89
C SER A 269 -28.44 -5.58 -3.31
N ALA A 270 -29.42 -5.21 -4.16
CA ALA A 270 -30.56 -4.43 -3.71
C ALA A 270 -31.36 -5.17 -2.63
N GLU A 271 -31.53 -6.48 -2.77
CA GLU A 271 -32.23 -7.34 -1.81
C GLU A 271 -31.50 -7.41 -0.47
N ASP A 272 -30.16 -7.48 -0.49
CA ASP A 272 -29.38 -7.47 0.75
C ASP A 272 -29.56 -6.15 1.49
N LEU A 273 -29.50 -5.02 0.78
CA LEU A 273 -29.65 -3.70 1.40
C LEU A 273 -31.07 -3.52 1.93
N LYS A 274 -32.08 -3.96 1.19
CA LYS A 274 -33.48 -3.97 1.66
C LYS A 274 -33.64 -4.80 2.93
N ALA A 275 -33.02 -5.98 3.01
CA ALA A 275 -33.04 -6.79 4.22
C ALA A 275 -32.27 -6.14 5.39
N LEU A 276 -31.13 -5.53 5.10
CA LEU A 276 -30.25 -4.90 6.09
C LEU A 276 -30.87 -3.65 6.74
N PHE A 277 -31.58 -2.85 5.95
CA PHE A 277 -32.24 -1.61 6.38
C PHE A 277 -33.73 -1.80 6.70
N HIS A 278 -34.24 -3.03 6.69
CA HIS A 278 -35.62 -3.34 7.06
C HIS A 278 -35.90 -2.95 8.52
N THR A 279 -37.03 -2.28 8.77
CA THR A 279 -37.39 -1.70 10.09
C THR A 279 -37.39 -2.72 11.24
N ALA A 280 -37.72 -3.98 10.97
CA ALA A 280 -37.73 -5.04 12.00
C ALA A 280 -36.32 -5.46 12.46
N THR A 281 -35.28 -5.20 11.67
CA THR A 281 -33.90 -5.66 11.94
C THR A 281 -32.93 -4.50 12.13
N TYR A 282 -33.22 -3.37 11.49
CA TYR A 282 -32.36 -2.21 11.51
C TYR A 282 -32.52 -1.38 12.80
N ALA A 283 -31.41 -0.83 13.30
CA ALA A 283 -31.42 -0.08 14.55
C ALA A 283 -32.25 1.20 14.42
N PRO A 284 -33.04 1.60 15.43
CA PRO A 284 -33.82 2.82 15.37
C PRO A 284 -32.92 4.07 15.51
N ALA A 285 -33.31 5.17 14.86
CA ALA A 285 -32.58 6.44 14.86
C ALA A 285 -32.37 7.03 16.28
N HIS A 286 -33.33 6.80 17.18
CA HIS A 286 -33.30 7.26 18.58
C HIS A 286 -33.01 6.12 19.57
N GLY A 287 -32.33 5.06 19.12
CA GLY A 287 -31.93 3.96 19.99
C GLY A 287 -30.74 4.30 20.90
N GLY A 288 -30.54 3.51 21.96
CA GLY A 288 -29.43 3.68 22.91
C GLY A 288 -28.02 3.38 22.36
N LYS A 289 -27.90 3.04 21.07
CA LYS A 289 -26.62 2.78 20.38
C LYS A 289 -26.59 3.46 19.01
N PRO A 290 -26.35 4.78 18.97
CA PRO A 290 -26.36 5.56 17.72
C PRO A 290 -25.46 5.00 16.61
N ASN A 291 -24.32 4.39 16.98
CA ASN A 291 -23.41 3.76 16.02
C ASN A 291 -24.09 2.68 15.16
N GLN A 292 -25.11 1.97 15.70
CA GLN A 292 -25.79 0.90 14.98
C GLN A 292 -26.72 1.43 13.90
N TYR A 293 -27.26 2.63 14.08
CA TYR A 293 -28.01 3.35 13.06
C TYR A 293 -27.05 3.98 12.05
N TRP A 294 -26.18 4.88 12.49
CA TRP A 294 -25.40 5.70 11.55
C TRP A 294 -24.31 4.96 10.79
N LEU A 295 -23.62 3.96 11.38
CA LEU A 295 -22.47 3.34 10.70
C LEU A 295 -22.83 2.63 9.40
N PRO A 296 -23.92 1.82 9.30
CA PRO A 296 -24.37 1.27 8.01
C PRO A 296 -24.65 2.34 6.95
N LEU A 297 -25.36 3.42 7.29
CA LEU A 297 -25.67 4.52 6.38
C LEU A 297 -24.41 5.24 5.91
N LEU A 298 -23.54 5.61 6.85
CA LEU A 298 -22.26 6.24 6.54
C LEU A 298 -21.38 5.30 5.70
N GLY A 299 -21.36 4.01 6.00
CA GLY A 299 -20.65 3.01 5.22
C GLY A 299 -21.11 3.00 3.77
N LEU A 300 -22.42 3.00 3.54
CA LEU A 300 -23.05 2.96 2.23
C LEU A 300 -22.73 4.21 1.38
N TYR A 301 -22.86 5.40 1.97
CA TYR A 301 -22.76 6.67 1.25
C TYR A 301 -21.35 7.27 1.21
N THR A 302 -20.39 6.74 1.99
CA THR A 302 -19.00 7.24 1.99
C THR A 302 -17.97 6.19 1.55
N GLY A 303 -18.31 4.89 1.65
CA GLY A 303 -17.37 3.79 1.45
C GLY A 303 -16.17 3.81 2.40
N ALA A 304 -16.24 4.57 3.49
CA ALA A 304 -15.17 4.67 4.47
C ALA A 304 -14.97 3.34 5.21
N ARG A 305 -13.74 3.11 5.69
CA ARG A 305 -13.48 1.92 6.50
C ARG A 305 -14.18 2.08 7.85
N LEU A 306 -14.65 0.97 8.43
CA LEU A 306 -15.38 0.99 9.71
C LEU A 306 -14.67 1.83 10.79
N ASN A 307 -13.38 1.61 11.01
CA ASN A 307 -12.64 2.37 12.02
C ASN A 307 -12.44 3.85 11.67
N GLU A 308 -12.43 4.22 10.37
CA GLU A 308 -12.39 5.63 9.96
C GLU A 308 -13.67 6.36 10.41
N LEU A 309 -14.82 5.68 10.36
CA LEU A 309 -16.11 6.20 10.84
C LEU A 309 -16.23 6.17 12.36
N CYS A 310 -15.83 5.07 13.00
CA CYS A 310 -15.94 4.90 14.45
C CYS A 310 -15.09 5.88 15.26
N GLN A 311 -13.98 6.38 14.69
CA GLN A 311 -13.04 7.26 15.38
C GLN A 311 -13.27 8.76 15.09
N LEU A 312 -14.37 9.12 14.43
CA LEU A 312 -14.66 10.51 14.09
C LEU A 312 -14.86 11.35 15.35
N TYR A 313 -14.19 12.50 15.35
CA TYR A 313 -14.51 13.61 16.23
C TYR A 313 -15.61 14.47 15.63
N THR A 314 -16.33 15.20 16.47
CA THR A 314 -17.37 16.12 16.01
C THR A 314 -16.79 17.24 15.14
N ASP A 315 -15.51 17.58 15.31
CA ASP A 315 -14.76 18.54 14.48
C ASP A 315 -14.15 17.94 13.20
N ASP A 316 -14.31 16.63 12.97
CA ASP A 316 -14.03 16.01 11.69
C ASP A 316 -15.20 16.18 10.71
N VAL A 317 -16.38 16.58 11.19
CA VAL A 317 -17.52 16.99 10.36
C VAL A 317 -17.39 18.50 10.11
N VAL A 318 -17.07 18.87 8.88
CA VAL A 318 -16.67 20.23 8.49
C VAL A 318 -17.44 20.72 7.28
N THR A 319 -17.57 22.03 7.13
CA THR A 319 -18.11 22.64 5.91
C THR A 319 -16.98 23.32 5.15
N ILE A 320 -16.78 22.93 3.89
CA ILE A 320 -15.76 23.49 3.00
C ILE A 320 -16.48 24.08 1.78
N ASP A 321 -16.31 25.38 1.53
CA ASP A 321 -16.95 26.09 0.42
C ASP A 321 -18.48 25.86 0.35
N GLY A 322 -19.15 25.78 1.50
CA GLY A 322 -20.59 25.51 1.61
C GLY A 322 -21.00 24.03 1.51
N ILE A 323 -20.04 23.11 1.33
CA ILE A 323 -20.28 21.67 1.21
C ILE A 323 -19.94 20.98 2.53
N ALA A 324 -20.93 20.33 3.15
CA ALA A 324 -20.71 19.51 4.34
C ALA A 324 -19.90 18.26 3.99
N CYS A 325 -18.86 17.98 4.76
CA CYS A 325 -17.88 16.94 4.52
C CYS A 325 -17.51 16.20 5.81
N ILE A 326 -17.12 14.94 5.67
CA ILE A 326 -16.38 14.18 6.69
C ILE A 326 -14.91 14.22 6.32
N HIS A 327 -14.10 14.76 7.21
CA HIS A 327 -12.65 14.79 7.10
C HIS A 327 -12.06 13.53 7.73
N ILE A 328 -11.75 12.54 6.91
CA ILE A 328 -11.07 11.32 7.36
C ILE A 328 -9.59 11.66 7.52
N ARG A 329 -9.10 11.71 8.76
CA ARG A 329 -7.72 12.05 9.11
C ARG A 329 -7.25 11.28 10.35
N ALA A 330 -5.97 11.42 10.69
CA ALA A 330 -5.41 10.93 11.95
C ALA A 330 -4.57 12.02 12.61
N THR A 331 -5.22 13.12 13.00
CA THR A 331 -4.57 14.26 13.66
C THR A 331 -4.46 14.10 15.17
N ARG A 332 -5.23 13.17 15.77
CA ARG A 332 -5.22 12.87 17.20
C ARG A 332 -4.58 11.50 17.50
N PRO A 333 -3.99 11.29 18.70
CA PRO A 333 -3.19 10.08 19.02
C PRO A 333 -3.95 8.75 18.93
N ASP A 334 -5.27 8.79 19.09
CA ASP A 334 -6.17 7.63 19.08
C ASP A 334 -6.92 7.47 17.74
N GLN A 335 -6.64 8.34 16.76
CA GLN A 335 -7.07 8.16 15.38
C GLN A 335 -5.99 7.44 14.58
N LYS A 336 -6.44 6.60 13.64
CA LYS A 336 -5.54 5.84 12.78
C LYS A 336 -6.09 5.65 11.39
N LEU A 337 -5.21 5.84 10.41
CA LEU A 337 -5.46 5.53 9.02
C LEU A 337 -4.67 4.28 8.59
N LYS A 338 -5.21 3.57 7.60
CA LYS A 338 -4.56 2.36 7.06
C LYS A 338 -3.29 2.70 6.28
N THR A 339 -3.33 3.79 5.51
CA THR A 339 -2.23 4.33 4.71
C THR A 339 -2.32 5.86 4.72
N PRO A 340 -1.22 6.58 4.44
CA PRO A 340 -1.27 8.05 4.29
C PRO A 340 -2.29 8.50 3.25
N SER A 341 -2.48 7.72 2.18
CA SER A 341 -3.48 7.98 1.14
C SER A 341 -4.94 7.87 1.58
N SER A 342 -5.21 7.42 2.80
CA SER A 342 -6.58 7.34 3.32
C SER A 342 -7.11 8.71 3.74
N GLU A 343 -6.23 9.67 4.01
CA GLU A 343 -6.61 11.03 4.43
C GLU A 343 -7.33 11.73 3.28
N ARG A 344 -8.53 12.25 3.55
CA ARG A 344 -9.39 12.87 2.52
C ARG A 344 -10.58 13.59 3.12
N LEU A 345 -11.15 14.51 2.35
CA LEU A 345 -12.49 15.05 2.55
C LEU A 345 -13.50 14.23 1.74
N VAL A 346 -14.56 13.75 2.39
CA VAL A 346 -15.67 13.05 1.73
C VAL A 346 -16.93 13.90 1.88
N PRO A 347 -17.50 14.44 0.79
CA PRO A 347 -18.78 15.15 0.85
C PRO A 347 -19.88 14.27 1.45
N ILE A 348 -20.74 14.86 2.27
CA ILE A 348 -21.87 14.18 2.90
C ILE A 348 -23.02 14.18 1.91
N HIS A 349 -23.47 12.97 1.56
CA HIS A 349 -24.60 12.77 0.65
C HIS A 349 -25.89 13.42 1.19
N SER A 350 -26.69 14.01 0.31
CA SER A 350 -27.98 14.65 0.60
C SER A 350 -28.93 13.79 1.44
N LYS A 351 -29.08 12.50 1.15
CA LYS A 351 -29.81 11.53 1.97
C LYS A 351 -29.36 11.49 3.44
N LEU A 352 -28.05 11.55 3.74
CA LEU A 352 -27.57 11.58 5.14
C LEU A 352 -27.96 12.90 5.81
N LEU A 353 -27.92 14.01 5.07
CA LEU A 353 -28.38 15.32 5.56
C LEU A 353 -29.88 15.28 5.86
N ALA A 354 -30.69 14.74 4.94
CA ALA A 354 -32.14 14.59 5.11
C ALA A 354 -32.52 13.67 6.29
N LEU A 355 -31.69 12.69 6.62
CA LEU A 355 -31.86 11.80 7.79
C LEU A 355 -31.45 12.45 9.11
N GLY A 356 -30.89 13.67 9.09
CA GLY A 356 -30.56 14.42 10.29
C GLY A 356 -29.14 14.19 10.83
N PHE A 357 -28.17 13.83 9.98
CA PHE A 357 -26.81 13.50 10.45
C PHE A 357 -26.10 14.70 11.08
N LEU A 358 -26.25 15.91 10.52
CA LEU A 358 -25.62 17.11 11.05
C LEU A 358 -26.24 17.54 12.39
N GLU A 359 -27.56 17.38 12.51
CA GLU A 359 -28.34 17.62 13.72
C GLU A 359 -27.92 16.65 14.82
N TYR A 360 -27.71 15.37 14.48
CA TYR A 360 -27.16 14.38 15.39
C TYR A 360 -25.76 14.78 15.89
N VAL A 361 -24.83 15.13 14.99
CA VAL A 361 -23.47 15.55 15.36
C VAL A 361 -23.50 16.82 16.24
N THR A 362 -24.39 17.76 15.92
CA THR A 362 -24.58 18.98 16.70
C THR A 362 -25.06 18.67 18.12
N LYS A 363 -26.09 17.82 18.27
CA LYS A 363 -26.58 17.38 19.59
C LYS A 363 -25.50 16.67 20.42
N VAL A 364 -24.69 15.83 19.79
CA VAL A 364 -23.58 15.14 20.45
C VAL A 364 -22.55 16.14 20.98
N LYS A 365 -22.22 17.16 20.17
CA LYS A 365 -21.32 18.25 20.53
C LYS A 365 -21.88 19.13 21.66
N GLU A 366 -23.15 19.50 21.59
CA GLU A 366 -23.86 20.28 22.61
C GLU A 366 -23.94 19.54 23.95
N ALA A 367 -24.04 18.21 23.92
CA ALA A 367 -23.95 17.36 25.10
C ALA A 367 -22.50 17.23 25.65
N GLY A 368 -21.55 17.99 25.13
CA GLY A 368 -20.16 18.02 25.60
C GLY A 368 -19.29 16.85 25.12
N ASN A 369 -19.77 16.04 24.17
CA ASN A 369 -19.00 14.92 23.64
C ASN A 369 -18.08 15.38 22.51
N GLU A 370 -16.81 14.96 22.56
CA GLU A 370 -15.87 15.25 21.47
C GLU A 370 -16.02 14.29 20.27
N ARG A 371 -16.49 13.06 20.49
CA ARG A 371 -16.62 12.02 19.46
C ARG A 371 -18.02 11.95 18.92
N VAL A 372 -18.15 11.72 17.61
CA VAL A 372 -19.45 11.47 16.96
C VAL A 372 -20.13 10.25 17.60
N PHE A 373 -19.36 9.20 17.89
CA PHE A 373 -19.82 7.99 18.58
C PHE A 373 -19.15 7.86 19.95
N SER A 374 -19.59 8.68 20.91
CA SER A 374 -19.00 8.72 22.26
C SER A 374 -19.24 7.47 23.09
N GLU A 375 -20.19 6.63 22.72
CA GLU A 375 -20.49 5.34 23.36
C GLU A 375 -19.47 4.24 23.01
N LEU A 376 -18.61 4.46 22.02
CA LEU A 376 -17.61 3.47 21.58
C LEU A 376 -16.34 3.53 22.41
N THR A 377 -15.89 2.38 22.88
CA THR A 377 -14.62 2.24 23.61
C THR A 377 -13.46 1.88 22.67
N CYS A 378 -12.31 2.54 22.86
CA CYS A 378 -11.11 2.25 22.07
C CYS A 378 -10.45 0.94 22.50
N HIS A 379 -10.35 -0.03 21.58
CA HIS A 379 -9.62 -1.27 21.81
C HIS A 379 -8.15 -1.15 21.39
N LYS A 380 -7.21 -1.57 22.25
CA LYS A 380 -5.76 -1.49 22.05
C LYS A 380 -5.26 -1.94 20.66
N LYS A 381 -5.83 -3.03 20.11
CA LYS A 381 -5.43 -3.59 18.80
C LYS A 381 -6.36 -3.23 17.62
N HIS A 382 -7.57 -2.77 17.90
CA HIS A 382 -8.65 -2.68 16.89
C HIS A 382 -9.30 -1.29 16.82
N GLY A 383 -8.85 -0.34 17.64
CA GLY A 383 -9.44 0.99 17.73
C GLY A 383 -10.90 0.91 18.18
N TYR A 384 -11.70 1.87 17.75
CA TYR A 384 -13.12 1.98 18.07
C TYR A 384 -14.01 0.99 17.29
N SER A 385 -13.45 0.31 16.27
CA SER A 385 -14.21 -0.62 15.43
C SER A 385 -14.48 -2.01 16.03
N ALA A 386 -13.91 -2.34 17.20
CA ALA A 386 -14.00 -3.68 17.78
C ALA A 386 -15.44 -4.12 18.10
N ALA A 387 -16.19 -3.29 18.83
CA ALA A 387 -17.57 -3.59 19.19
C ALA A 387 -18.52 -3.49 17.97
N PRO A 388 -18.44 -2.45 17.12
CA PRO A 388 -19.24 -2.37 15.90
C PRO A 388 -19.01 -3.53 14.93
N SER A 389 -17.76 -3.99 14.78
CA SER A 389 -17.45 -5.14 13.92
C SER A 389 -18.13 -6.42 14.41
N LYS A 390 -18.07 -6.69 15.73
CA LYS A 390 -18.75 -7.85 16.33
C LYS A 390 -20.27 -7.75 16.21
N TRP A 391 -20.83 -6.57 16.41
CA TRP A 391 -22.26 -6.33 16.22
C TRP A 391 -22.69 -6.61 14.78
N PHE A 392 -21.97 -6.06 13.79
CA PHE A 392 -22.31 -6.27 12.38
C PHE A 392 -22.18 -7.74 11.95
N THR A 393 -21.25 -8.50 12.54
CA THR A 393 -21.18 -9.96 12.35
C THR A 393 -22.47 -10.67 12.79
N ARG A 394 -23.09 -10.24 13.91
CA ARG A 394 -24.35 -10.83 14.38
C ARG A 394 -25.53 -10.47 13.47
N VAL A 395 -25.60 -9.21 13.03
CA VAL A 395 -26.62 -8.77 12.06
C VAL A 395 -26.54 -9.61 10.78
N ARG A 396 -25.32 -9.81 10.28
CA ARG A 396 -25.05 -10.66 9.13
C ARG A 396 -25.52 -12.11 9.33
N GLU A 397 -25.24 -12.67 10.50
CA GLU A 397 -25.65 -14.04 10.84
C GLU A 397 -27.18 -14.18 10.92
N GLN A 398 -27.88 -13.16 11.42
CA GLN A 398 -29.35 -13.12 11.47
C GLN A 398 -29.97 -13.01 10.08
N LEU A 399 -29.34 -12.27 9.17
CA LEU A 399 -29.80 -12.09 7.78
C LEU A 399 -29.41 -13.25 6.85
N GLY A 400 -28.76 -14.30 7.35
CA GLY A 400 -28.43 -15.48 6.54
C GLY A 400 -27.31 -15.27 5.52
N PHE A 401 -26.50 -14.21 5.64
CA PHE A 401 -25.33 -13.95 4.78
C PHE A 401 -24.14 -14.88 5.15
N ARG A 402 -24.39 -16.18 5.30
CA ARG A 402 -23.45 -17.20 5.79
C ARG A 402 -22.75 -18.00 4.69
N ASP A 403 -23.32 -18.07 3.49
CA ASP A 403 -22.77 -18.93 2.42
C ASP A 403 -21.44 -18.41 1.90
N ASP A 404 -20.53 -19.34 1.59
CA ASP A 404 -19.11 -19.10 1.23
C ASP A 404 -18.94 -18.29 -0.08
N SER A 405 -20.04 -18.14 -0.85
CA SER A 405 -20.19 -17.26 -2.03
C SER A 405 -20.59 -15.80 -1.68
N SER A 406 -20.98 -15.55 -0.43
CA SER A 406 -21.57 -14.30 0.07
C SER A 406 -20.76 -13.70 1.23
N LYS A 407 -19.42 -13.60 1.07
CA LYS A 407 -18.50 -12.99 2.06
C LYS A 407 -18.71 -11.48 2.23
N LYS A 408 -19.93 -11.12 2.62
CA LYS A 408 -20.35 -9.76 2.91
C LYS A 408 -19.94 -9.46 4.34
N ASP A 409 -19.10 -8.45 4.54
CA ASP A 409 -18.82 -7.84 5.84
C ASP A 409 -19.10 -6.33 5.75
N PHE A 410 -18.73 -5.55 6.75
CA PHE A 410 -18.92 -4.09 6.69
C PHE A 410 -18.16 -3.46 5.52
N HIS A 411 -17.07 -4.07 5.03
CA HIS A 411 -16.34 -3.58 3.86
C HIS A 411 -17.11 -3.76 2.56
N SER A 412 -18.17 -4.56 2.53
CA SER A 412 -19.02 -4.73 1.36
C SER A 412 -19.74 -3.44 1.00
N PHE A 413 -20.04 -2.56 1.95
CA PHE A 413 -20.56 -1.22 1.66
C PHE A 413 -19.64 -0.44 0.72
N ARG A 414 -18.33 -0.52 0.97
CA ARG A 414 -17.32 0.10 0.12
C ARG A 414 -17.29 -0.51 -1.27
N HIS A 415 -17.42 -1.83 -1.37
CA HIS A 415 -17.50 -2.52 -2.67
C HIS A 415 -18.77 -2.14 -3.42
N THR A 416 -19.92 -2.12 -2.75
CA THR A 416 -21.19 -1.63 -3.29
C THR A 416 -21.06 -0.21 -3.84
N LEU A 417 -20.46 0.71 -3.08
CA LEU A 417 -20.23 2.08 -3.55
C LEU A 417 -19.32 2.11 -4.79
N ALA A 418 -18.20 1.40 -4.74
CA ALA A 418 -17.23 1.36 -5.84
C ALA A 418 -17.86 0.78 -7.12
N ASP A 419 -18.58 -0.32 -6.99
CA ASP A 419 -19.25 -1.00 -8.09
C ASP A 419 -20.39 -0.13 -8.65
N HIS A 420 -21.20 0.49 -7.79
CA HIS A 420 -22.27 1.38 -8.24
C HIS A 420 -21.74 2.57 -9.04
N LEU A 421 -20.71 3.27 -8.55
CA LEU A 421 -20.09 4.39 -9.27
C LEU A 421 -19.41 3.94 -10.56
N LYS A 422 -18.80 2.75 -10.57
CA LYS A 422 -18.23 2.16 -11.78
C LYS A 422 -19.30 1.87 -12.84
N GLN A 423 -20.45 1.31 -12.44
CA GLN A 423 -21.57 1.08 -13.37
C GLN A 423 -22.16 2.39 -13.90
N LYS A 424 -22.06 3.49 -13.15
CA LYS A 424 -22.40 4.84 -13.63
C LYS A 424 -21.32 5.51 -14.50
N GLY A 425 -20.26 4.78 -14.88
CA GLY A 425 -19.22 5.27 -15.78
C GLY A 425 -18.27 6.29 -15.17
N ILE A 426 -18.22 6.42 -13.84
CA ILE A 426 -17.35 7.39 -13.18
C ILE A 426 -15.88 6.95 -13.28
N ALA A 427 -15.02 7.92 -13.60
CA ALA A 427 -13.59 7.69 -13.74
C ALA A 427 -12.97 7.11 -12.45
N GLU A 428 -12.10 6.11 -12.61
CA GLU A 428 -11.46 5.40 -11.49
C GLU A 428 -10.72 6.36 -10.54
N ALA A 429 -10.14 7.44 -11.05
CA ALA A 429 -9.49 8.45 -10.23
C ALA A 429 -10.45 9.14 -9.24
N LEU A 430 -11.68 9.46 -9.66
CA LEU A 430 -12.70 10.08 -8.80
C LEU A 430 -13.23 9.08 -7.77
N VAL A 431 -13.51 7.84 -8.18
CA VAL A 431 -13.87 6.76 -7.26
C VAL A 431 -12.75 6.52 -6.24
N GLY A 432 -11.49 6.55 -6.70
CA GLY A 432 -10.31 6.48 -5.86
C GLY A 432 -10.21 7.65 -4.87
N GLY A 433 -10.55 8.86 -5.30
CA GLY A 433 -10.65 10.05 -4.45
C GLY A 433 -11.68 9.90 -3.33
N VAL A 434 -12.90 9.46 -3.64
CA VAL A 434 -13.94 9.16 -2.64
C VAL A 434 -13.49 8.08 -1.65
N LEU A 435 -12.84 7.04 -2.16
CA LEU A 435 -12.49 5.87 -1.36
C LEU A 435 -11.15 6.03 -0.60
N GLY A 436 -10.29 6.98 -0.95
CA GLY A 436 -8.93 7.09 -0.41
C GLY A 436 -8.00 6.00 -0.95
N HIS A 437 -8.10 5.71 -2.24
CA HIS A 437 -7.13 4.93 -2.99
C HIS A 437 -6.11 5.87 -3.64
N GLN A 438 -4.86 5.43 -3.74
CA GLN A 438 -3.88 6.15 -4.56
C GLN A 438 -4.33 6.09 -6.03
N ALA A 439 -4.45 7.24 -6.67
CA ALA A 439 -4.72 7.30 -8.11
C ALA A 439 -3.63 6.51 -8.86
N GLY A 440 -4.07 5.59 -9.73
CA GLY A 440 -3.16 4.86 -10.61
C GLY A 440 -2.37 5.84 -11.49
N GLY A 441 -1.04 5.72 -11.46
CA GLY A 441 -0.13 6.58 -12.24
C GLY A 441 0.81 7.40 -11.35
N ILE A 442 2.11 7.31 -11.65
CA ILE A 442 3.18 8.01 -10.92
C ILE A 442 2.96 9.54 -10.89
N THR A 443 2.30 10.08 -11.92
CA THR A 443 2.05 11.52 -12.09
C THR A 443 0.97 12.05 -11.16
N PHE A 444 -0.22 11.44 -11.14
CA PHE A 444 -1.32 11.88 -10.27
C PHE A 444 -1.14 11.44 -8.82
N GLY A 445 -0.55 10.26 -8.56
CA GLY A 445 -0.32 9.76 -7.19
C GLY A 445 0.81 10.48 -6.41
N ARG A 446 1.74 11.17 -7.08
CA ARG A 446 2.82 11.96 -6.41
C ARG A 446 2.63 13.48 -6.45
N TYR A 447 1.82 14.01 -7.36
CA TYR A 447 1.68 15.46 -7.58
C TYR A 447 0.24 15.99 -7.51
N GLY A 448 -0.78 15.12 -7.60
CA GLY A 448 -2.16 15.52 -7.40
C GLY A 448 -2.42 15.83 -5.93
N LYS A 449 -2.85 17.06 -5.64
CA LYS A 449 -3.53 17.34 -4.36
C LYS A 449 -4.84 16.54 -4.34
N ASP A 450 -5.35 16.26 -3.15
CA ASP A 450 -6.64 15.59 -3.00
C ASP A 450 -7.73 16.32 -3.79
N PHE A 451 -8.71 15.56 -4.29
CA PHE A 451 -9.86 16.14 -4.97
C PHE A 451 -10.59 17.09 -4.02
N ARG A 452 -10.96 18.26 -4.54
CA ARG A 452 -11.76 19.21 -3.77
C ARG A 452 -13.18 18.68 -3.56
N PRO A 453 -13.85 19.05 -2.45
CA PRO A 453 -15.23 18.66 -2.19
C PRO A 453 -16.21 18.99 -3.32
N ASP A 454 -16.06 20.13 -4.00
CA ASP A 454 -16.92 20.54 -5.13
C ASP A 454 -16.82 19.60 -6.34
N VAL A 455 -15.69 18.91 -6.51
CA VAL A 455 -15.50 17.90 -7.56
C VAL A 455 -16.11 16.56 -7.15
N LEU A 456 -16.03 16.19 -5.87
CA LEU A 456 -16.50 14.90 -5.37
C LEU A 456 -17.99 14.90 -5.02
N ALA A 457 -18.59 16.04 -4.67
CA ALA A 457 -19.98 16.09 -4.24
C ALA A 457 -20.96 15.60 -5.33
N PRO A 458 -20.85 16.03 -6.60
CA PRO A 458 -21.70 15.48 -7.67
C PRO A 458 -21.52 13.97 -7.85
N VAL A 459 -20.31 13.43 -7.61
CA VAL A 459 -20.04 11.99 -7.70
C VAL A 459 -20.74 11.23 -6.58
N ILE A 460 -20.70 11.76 -5.35
CA ILE A 460 -21.38 11.16 -4.19
C ILE A 460 -22.90 11.18 -4.41
N GLU A 461 -23.48 12.27 -4.92
CA GLU A 461 -24.93 12.37 -5.17
C GLU A 461 -25.44 11.38 -6.23
N LEU A 462 -24.56 10.80 -7.05
CA LEU A 462 -24.93 9.71 -7.95
C LEU A 462 -25.20 8.40 -7.21
N VAL A 463 -25.01 8.29 -5.91
CA VAL A 463 -25.29 7.06 -5.15
C VAL A 463 -26.79 6.98 -4.84
N THR A 464 -27.57 6.69 -5.88
CA THR A 464 -29.03 6.55 -5.81
C THR A 464 -29.36 5.08 -5.58
N LEU A 465 -29.13 4.60 -4.36
CA LEU A 465 -29.53 3.25 -3.97
C LEU A 465 -30.99 3.33 -3.53
N GLU A 466 -31.89 2.91 -4.42
CA GLU A 466 -33.34 3.08 -4.25
C GLU A 466 -33.85 2.45 -2.94
N SER A 467 -34.54 3.30 -2.18
CA SER A 467 -35.59 3.01 -1.20
C SER A 467 -35.38 1.78 -0.30
N PHE A 468 -34.58 1.98 0.75
CA PHE A 468 -34.76 1.29 2.03
C PHE A 468 -35.39 2.25 3.04
#